data_AF-A0A365NCN5-F1
#
_entry.id   AF-A0A365NCN5-F1
#
_cell.length_a   1.000
_cell.length_b   1.000
_cell.length_c   1.000
_cell.angle_alpha   90.00
_cell.angle_beta   90.00
_cell.angle_gamma   90.00
#
_symmetry.space_group_name_H-M   'P 1'
#
loop_
_entity.id
_entity.type
_entity.pdbx_description
1 polymer ?
#
loop_
_entity_poly.entity_id
_entity_poly.type
_entity_poly.pdbx_seq_one_letter_code
_entity_poly.pdbx_strand_id
1 'polypeptide(L)'
;MDPFSALSPEVQLKILLSIDSASLSSIIRASPTMLQRYNHERTEIEQNLSRLQKDELHRLQEEYASLRREYDTLRQTASQIPNLSVPAFEEPAILREEARRLIKESAPCDVATVAKYIRWMPRGARLVCSQGYRVTYTQADHPRFEGMAPRNIEILIGAYLSARKERGTLDPEEPIDLYFECL
;
A
#
# COMPACT_ATOMS: atom_id res chain seq x y z
N MET A 1 18.16 -40.27 17.25
CA MET A 1 16.90 -39.75 16.67
C MET A 1 17.13 -38.31 16.26
N ASP A 2 16.56 -37.90 15.14
CA ASP A 2 16.62 -36.51 14.65
C ASP A 2 15.60 -35.65 15.44
N PRO A 3 16.06 -34.75 16.33
CA PRO A 3 15.17 -33.94 17.15
C PRO A 3 14.37 -32.91 16.32
N PHE A 4 14.83 -32.56 15.12
CA PHE A 4 14.14 -31.63 14.24
C PHE A 4 12.95 -32.31 13.54
N SER A 5 13.12 -33.56 13.10
CA SER A 5 12.03 -34.36 12.52
C SER A 5 10.90 -34.70 13.50
N ALA A 6 11.15 -34.57 14.81
CA ALA A 6 10.15 -34.78 15.85
C ALA A 6 9.23 -33.56 16.06
N LEU A 7 9.56 -32.41 15.47
CA LEU A 7 8.74 -31.20 15.52
C LEU A 7 7.56 -31.32 14.56
N SER A 8 6.48 -30.56 14.78
CA SER A 8 5.40 -30.48 13.81
C SER A 8 5.88 -29.84 12.50
N PRO A 9 5.29 -30.19 11.34
CA PRO A 9 5.67 -29.63 10.05
C PRO A 9 5.66 -28.09 10.02
N GLU A 10 4.69 -27.47 10.70
CA GLU A 10 4.58 -26.01 10.83
C GLU A 10 5.76 -25.40 11.58
N VAL A 11 6.19 -26.04 12.67
CA VAL A 11 7.35 -25.57 13.46
C VAL A 11 8.64 -25.78 12.67
N GLN A 12 8.78 -26.89 11.94
CA GLN A 12 9.92 -27.13 11.06
C GLN A 12 10.02 -26.05 9.97
N LEU A 13 8.92 -25.75 9.28
CA LEU A 13 8.82 -24.68 8.29
C LEU A 13 9.18 -23.32 8.86
N LYS A 14 8.62 -22.98 10.03
CA LYS A 14 8.90 -21.70 10.71
C LYS A 14 10.38 -21.57 11.06
N ILE A 15 11.02 -22.64 11.52
CA ILE A 15 12.46 -22.66 11.78
C ILE A 15 13.23 -22.49 10.47
N LEU A 16 12.94 -23.26 9.43
CA LEU A 16 13.66 -23.16 8.15
C LEU A 16 13.56 -21.77 7.50
N LEU A 17 12.42 -21.09 7.66
CA LEU A 17 12.14 -19.79 7.04
C LEU A 17 12.50 -18.57 7.89
N SER A 18 12.76 -18.73 9.20
CA SER A 18 13.09 -17.58 10.09
C SER A 18 14.60 -17.34 10.26
N ILE A 19 15.44 -18.13 9.57
CA ILE A 19 16.89 -18.15 9.76
C ILE A 19 17.56 -17.32 8.67
N ASP A 20 17.38 -16.01 8.75
CA ASP A 20 18.01 -15.07 7.82
C ASP A 20 19.42 -14.63 8.29
N SER A 21 19.84 -14.99 9.52
CA SER A 21 21.12 -14.52 10.10
C SER A 21 21.89 -15.52 10.98
N ALA A 22 21.29 -16.64 11.37
CA ALA A 22 21.96 -17.67 12.17
C ALA A 22 22.35 -18.86 11.28
N SER A 23 23.49 -19.51 11.50
CA SER A 23 23.76 -20.78 10.81
C SER A 23 22.73 -21.82 11.30
N LEU A 24 22.11 -22.62 10.41
CA LEU A 24 21.23 -23.73 10.83
C LEU A 24 21.89 -24.64 11.88
N SER A 25 23.23 -24.77 11.81
CA SER A 25 24.06 -25.49 12.79
C SER A 25 24.08 -24.90 14.19
N SER A 26 23.72 -23.62 14.35
CA SER A 26 23.64 -22.92 15.64
C SER A 26 22.30 -23.12 16.35
N ILE A 27 21.27 -23.54 15.62
CA ILE A 27 19.90 -23.73 16.13
C ILE A 27 19.57 -25.22 16.25
N ILE A 28 20.00 -26.01 15.28
CA ILE A 28 19.74 -27.45 15.24
C ILE A 28 21.06 -28.18 15.51
N ARG A 29 21.12 -28.92 16.63
CA ARG A 29 22.19 -29.90 16.88
C ARG A 29 21.96 -31.13 16.00
N ALA A 30 22.33 -31.00 14.73
CA ALA A 30 22.22 -32.05 13.71
C ALA A 30 23.61 -32.42 13.17
N SER A 31 23.74 -33.64 12.63
CA SER A 31 24.98 -34.05 11.96
C SER A 31 25.19 -33.26 10.66
N PRO A 32 26.43 -33.18 10.13
CA PRO A 32 26.71 -32.46 8.89
C PRO A 32 25.82 -32.90 7.71
N THR A 33 25.55 -34.20 7.59
CA THR A 33 24.70 -34.76 6.53
C THR A 33 23.23 -34.32 6.68
N MET A 34 22.74 -34.21 7.90
CA MET A 34 21.37 -33.76 8.18
C MET A 34 21.23 -32.25 7.92
N LEU A 35 22.25 -31.46 8.27
CA LEU A 35 22.30 -30.04 7.94
C LEU A 35 22.32 -29.79 6.43
N GLN A 36 23.03 -30.62 5.66
CA GLN A 36 22.97 -30.56 4.19
C GLN A 36 21.56 -30.83 3.68
N ARG A 37 20.87 -31.83 4.25
CA ARG A 37 19.48 -32.14 3.90
C ARG A 37 18.53 -30.96 4.17
N TYR A 38 18.60 -30.35 5.35
CA TYR A 38 17.75 -29.19 5.67
C TYR A 38 18.04 -27.96 4.83
N ASN A 39 19.31 -27.71 4.48
CA ASN A 39 19.65 -26.61 3.57
C ASN A 39 19.07 -26.85 2.17
N HIS A 40 19.09 -28.11 1.71
CA HIS A 40 18.48 -28.48 0.44
C HIS A 40 16.96 -28.30 0.49
N GLU A 41 16.28 -28.84 1.52
CA GLU A 41 14.84 -28.67 1.74
C GLU A 41 14.46 -27.18 1.83
N ARG A 42 15.25 -26.35 2.53
CA ARG A 42 15.03 -24.89 2.60
C ARG A 42 15.07 -24.25 1.20
N THR A 43 16.09 -24.59 0.42
CA THR A 43 16.27 -24.05 -0.94
C THR A 43 15.09 -24.43 -1.84
N GLU A 44 14.61 -25.67 -1.76
CA GLU A 44 13.44 -26.12 -2.50
C GLU A 44 12.16 -25.39 -2.08
N ILE A 45 11.96 -25.20 -0.77
CA ILE A 45 10.82 -24.43 -0.24
C ILE A 45 10.87 -22.99 -0.73
N GLU A 46 12.02 -22.32 -0.65
CA GLU A 46 12.20 -20.94 -1.11
C GLU A 46 11.92 -20.80 -2.62
N GLN A 47 12.39 -21.75 -3.43
CA GLN A 47 12.13 -21.78 -4.87
C GLN A 47 10.65 -22.02 -5.18
N ASN A 48 9.99 -22.93 -4.46
CA ASN A 48 8.56 -23.21 -4.64
C ASN A 48 7.70 -22.01 -4.23
N LEU A 49 8.00 -21.37 -3.08
CA LEU A 49 7.33 -20.14 -2.66
C LEU A 49 7.50 -19.03 -3.71
N SER A 50 8.72 -18.86 -4.23
CA SER A 50 9.00 -17.86 -5.27
C SER A 50 8.23 -18.13 -6.58
N ARG A 51 8.05 -19.40 -6.95
CA ARG A 51 7.25 -19.79 -8.12
C ARG A 51 5.77 -19.51 -7.89
N LEU A 52 5.21 -19.96 -6.76
CA LEU A 52 3.81 -19.73 -6.40
C LEU A 52 3.48 -18.23 -6.36
N GLN A 53 4.37 -17.40 -5.82
CA GLN A 53 4.20 -15.95 -5.82
C GLN A 53 4.19 -15.35 -7.23
N LYS A 54 5.03 -15.86 -8.13
CA LYS A 54 5.05 -15.42 -9.54
C LYS A 54 3.79 -15.85 -10.28
N ASP A 55 3.33 -17.08 -10.08
CA ASP A 55 2.14 -17.61 -10.72
C ASP A 55 0.89 -16.85 -10.27
N GLU A 56 0.76 -16.60 -8.96
CA GLU A 56 -0.34 -15.79 -8.41
C GLU A 56 -0.30 -14.36 -8.93
N LEU A 57 0.89 -13.76 -9.02
CA LEU A 57 1.06 -12.42 -9.58
C LEU A 57 0.67 -12.37 -11.07
N HIS A 58 1.02 -13.39 -11.85
CA HIS A 58 0.62 -13.50 -13.25
C HIS A 58 -0.89 -13.64 -13.39
N ARG A 59 -1.52 -14.52 -12.58
CA ARG A 59 -2.98 -14.69 -12.56
C ARG A 59 -3.70 -13.38 -12.22
N LEU A 60 -3.24 -12.67 -11.19
CA LEU A 60 -3.80 -11.35 -10.82
C LEU A 60 -3.65 -10.32 -11.94
N GLN A 61 -2.55 -10.35 -12.68
CA GLN A 61 -2.35 -9.49 -13.85
C GLN A 61 -3.34 -9.81 -14.98
N GLU A 62 -3.60 -11.10 -15.24
CA GLU A 62 -4.59 -11.53 -16.22
C GLU A 62 -6.02 -11.13 -15.82
N GLU A 63 -6.40 -11.35 -14.57
CA GLU A 63 -7.71 -10.94 -14.02
C GLU A 63 -7.90 -9.42 -14.13
N TYR A 64 -6.87 -8.64 -13.78
CA TYR A 64 -6.87 -7.19 -13.93
C TYR A 64 -7.02 -6.76 -15.40
N ALA A 65 -6.30 -7.41 -16.31
CA ALA A 65 -6.40 -7.12 -17.74
C ALA A 65 -7.80 -7.44 -18.30
N SER A 66 -8.43 -8.52 -17.84
CA SER A 66 -9.81 -8.86 -18.20
C SER A 66 -10.79 -7.79 -17.71
N LEU A 67 -10.71 -7.44 -16.42
CA LEU A 67 -11.56 -6.42 -15.82
C LEU A 67 -11.42 -5.05 -16.51
N ARG A 68 -10.21 -4.71 -16.95
CA ARG A 68 -9.96 -3.48 -17.73
C ARG A 68 -10.69 -3.51 -19.08
N ARG A 69 -10.65 -4.62 -19.82
CA ARG A 69 -11.38 -4.75 -21.10
C ARG A 69 -12.89 -4.64 -20.91
N GLU A 70 -13.43 -5.23 -19.85
CA GLU A 70 -14.84 -5.12 -19.50
C GLU A 70 -15.22 -3.67 -19.17
N TYR A 71 -14.39 -2.98 -18.38
CA TYR A 71 -14.57 -1.56 -18.09
C TYR A 71 -14.53 -0.69 -19.37
N ASP A 72 -13.57 -0.91 -20.26
CA ASP A 72 -13.46 -0.15 -21.51
C ASP A 72 -14.69 -0.39 -22.42
N THR A 73 -15.22 -1.61 -22.44
CA THR A 73 -16.47 -1.94 -23.14
C THR A 73 -17.67 -1.22 -22.53
N LEU A 74 -17.78 -1.19 -21.20
CA LEU A 74 -18.82 -0.46 -20.49
C LEU A 74 -18.73 1.05 -20.76
N ARG A 75 -17.52 1.60 -20.79
CA ARG A 75 -17.29 3.01 -21.10
C ARG A 75 -17.68 3.35 -22.54
N GLN A 76 -17.36 2.48 -23.50
CA GLN A 76 -17.77 2.64 -24.90
C GLN A 76 -19.29 2.60 -25.06
N THR A 77 -19.97 1.64 -24.44
CA THR A 77 -21.44 1.54 -24.48
C THR A 77 -22.10 2.74 -23.80
N ALA A 78 -21.58 3.19 -22.66
CA ALA A 78 -22.06 4.39 -21.97
C ALA A 78 -21.89 5.67 -22.82
N SER A 79 -20.80 5.80 -23.58
CA SER A 79 -20.58 6.96 -24.45
C SER A 79 -21.62 7.11 -25.58
N GLN A 80 -22.34 6.03 -25.91
CA GLN A 80 -23.43 6.04 -26.89
C GLN A 80 -24.78 6.43 -26.27
N ILE A 81 -24.87 6.53 -24.94
CA ILE A 81 -26.10 6.85 -24.21
C ILE A 81 -25.99 8.29 -23.68
N PRO A 82 -26.85 9.22 -24.14
CA PRO A 82 -26.86 10.58 -23.61
C PRO A 82 -27.07 10.60 -22.09
N ASN A 83 -26.25 11.37 -21.37
CA ASN A 83 -26.25 11.50 -19.91
C ASN A 83 -25.77 10.29 -19.09
N LEU A 84 -25.24 9.23 -19.72
CA LEU A 84 -24.59 8.13 -18.99
C LEU A 84 -23.07 8.38 -18.91
N SER A 85 -22.57 8.61 -17.69
CA SER A 85 -21.13 8.81 -17.43
C SER A 85 -20.61 7.63 -16.61
N VAL A 86 -19.63 6.91 -17.15
CA VAL A 86 -18.87 5.90 -16.40
C VAL A 86 -17.67 6.60 -15.74
N PRO A 87 -17.45 6.46 -14.42
CA PRO A 87 -16.30 7.05 -13.74
C PRO A 87 -15.00 6.61 -14.41
N ALA A 88 -14.09 7.54 -14.71
CA ALA A 88 -12.83 7.23 -15.37
C ALA A 88 -12.00 6.22 -14.56
N PHE A 89 -11.61 5.12 -15.19
CA PHE A 89 -10.62 4.21 -14.64
C PHE A 89 -9.24 4.84 -14.83
N GLU A 90 -8.70 5.37 -13.74
CA GLU A 90 -7.35 5.92 -13.72
C GLU A 90 -6.35 4.84 -13.32
N GLU A 91 -5.29 4.69 -14.10
CA GLU A 91 -4.30 3.65 -13.85
C GLU A 91 -3.49 3.96 -12.59
N PRO A 92 -3.28 2.97 -11.69
CA PRO A 92 -2.50 3.17 -10.47
C PRO A 92 -1.11 3.77 -10.71
N ALA A 93 -0.48 3.48 -11.85
CA ALA A 93 0.81 4.07 -12.22
C ALA A 93 0.71 5.58 -12.44
N ILE A 94 -0.32 6.04 -13.16
CA ILE A 94 -0.60 7.46 -13.40
C ILE A 94 -0.88 8.15 -12.07
N LEU A 95 -1.72 7.55 -11.23
CA LEU A 95 -2.09 8.12 -9.92
C LEU A 95 -0.89 8.28 -8.99
N ARG A 96 0.05 7.33 -9.00
CA ARG A 96 1.30 7.42 -8.23
C ARG A 96 2.23 8.49 -8.79
N GLU A 97 2.30 8.66 -10.10
CA GLU A 97 3.13 9.69 -10.71
C GLU A 97 2.59 11.10 -10.42
N GLU A 98 1.27 11.28 -10.52
CA GLU A 98 0.59 12.51 -10.13
C GLU A 98 0.78 12.82 -8.63
N ALA A 99 0.70 11.81 -7.76
CA ALA A 99 0.98 11.97 -6.32
C ALA A 99 2.43 12.45 -6.06
N ARG A 100 3.41 11.92 -6.80
CA ARG A 100 4.81 12.40 -6.73
C ARG A 100 4.95 13.82 -7.25
N ARG A 101 4.23 14.18 -8.31
CA ARG A 101 4.22 15.54 -8.85
C ARG A 101 3.70 16.53 -7.81
N LEU A 102 2.60 16.20 -7.12
CA LEU A 102 2.01 17.03 -6.06
C LEU A 102 3.00 17.28 -4.90
N ILE A 103 3.79 16.28 -4.52
CA ILE A 103 4.85 16.46 -3.51
C ILE A 103 5.91 17.45 -4.02
N LYS A 104 6.38 17.25 -5.26
CA LYS A 104 7.44 18.07 -5.86
C LYS A 104 7.03 19.53 -6.05
N GLU A 105 5.79 19.75 -6.44
CA GLU A 105 5.24 21.09 -6.65
C GLU A 105 4.89 21.78 -5.32
N SER A 106 4.63 20.99 -4.26
CA SER A 106 4.14 21.47 -2.95
C SER A 106 2.96 22.45 -3.11
N ALA A 107 2.15 22.22 -4.14
CA ALA A 107 1.07 23.12 -4.51
C ALA A 107 -0.12 22.93 -3.55
N PRO A 108 -0.72 24.02 -3.04
CA PRO A 108 -1.99 23.95 -2.32
C PRO A 108 -3.07 23.28 -3.18
N CYS A 109 -3.81 22.35 -2.58
CA CYS A 109 -4.85 21.58 -3.23
C CYS A 109 -6.08 21.45 -2.31
N ASP A 110 -7.23 21.18 -2.92
CA ASP A 110 -8.49 21.02 -2.17
C ASP A 110 -8.61 19.62 -1.53
N VAL A 111 -9.61 19.47 -0.65
CA VAL A 111 -9.86 18.20 0.06
C VAL A 111 -10.16 17.05 -0.92
N ALA A 112 -10.80 17.33 -2.06
CA ALA A 112 -11.11 16.32 -3.06
C ALA A 112 -9.84 15.78 -3.73
N THR A 113 -8.90 16.67 -4.06
CA THR A 113 -7.59 16.34 -4.61
C THR A 113 -6.76 15.56 -3.60
N VAL A 114 -6.75 16.00 -2.33
CA VAL A 114 -6.13 15.24 -1.24
C VAL A 114 -6.72 13.83 -1.17
N ALA A 115 -8.04 13.71 -1.15
CA ALA A 115 -8.71 12.41 -1.05
C ALA A 115 -8.45 11.48 -2.24
N LYS A 116 -8.29 12.04 -3.44
CA LYS A 116 -7.94 11.31 -4.65
C LYS A 116 -6.54 10.70 -4.57
N TYR A 117 -5.56 11.49 -4.12
CA TYR A 117 -4.14 11.14 -4.26
C TYR A 117 -3.47 10.60 -3.00
N ILE A 118 -4.01 10.83 -1.80
CA ILE A 118 -3.35 10.48 -0.53
C ILE A 118 -3.01 8.99 -0.41
N ARG A 119 -3.86 8.10 -0.95
CA ARG A 119 -3.62 6.63 -0.96
C ARG A 119 -2.47 6.19 -1.87
N TRP A 120 -2.05 7.06 -2.79
CA TRP A 120 -0.97 6.79 -3.75
C TRP A 120 0.35 7.42 -3.32
N MET A 121 0.37 8.06 -2.15
CA MET A 121 1.54 8.76 -1.66
C MET A 121 2.67 7.76 -1.34
N PRO A 122 3.92 8.09 -1.71
CA PRO A 122 5.07 7.27 -1.36
C PRO A 122 5.28 7.22 0.15
N ARG A 123 6.01 6.20 0.63
CA ARG A 123 6.40 6.11 2.03
C ARG A 123 7.15 7.36 2.48
N GLY A 124 6.87 7.83 3.69
CA GLY A 124 7.45 9.05 4.25
C GLY A 124 6.71 10.34 3.88
N ALA A 125 5.72 10.28 2.98
CA ALA A 125 4.93 11.43 2.61
C ALA A 125 4.01 11.91 3.73
N ARG A 126 3.83 13.23 3.82
CA ARG A 126 2.96 13.90 4.80
C ARG A 126 1.96 14.78 4.06
N LEU A 127 0.75 14.81 4.59
CA LEU A 127 -0.22 15.84 4.27
C LEU A 127 0.00 16.99 5.27
N VAL A 128 0.36 18.15 4.74
CA VAL A 128 0.55 19.38 5.49
C VAL A 128 -0.73 20.21 5.41
N CYS A 129 -1.16 20.72 6.55
CA CYS A 129 -2.23 21.69 6.67
C CYS A 129 -1.60 22.99 7.19
N SER A 130 -1.49 23.99 6.32
CA SER A 130 -0.93 25.30 6.63
C SER A 130 -2.03 26.34 6.69
N GLN A 131 -1.96 27.21 7.69
CA GLN A 131 -2.88 28.32 7.89
C GLN A 131 -2.11 29.45 8.56
N GLY A 132 -1.60 30.39 7.74
CA GLY A 132 -0.71 31.45 8.20
C GLY A 132 0.56 30.88 8.85
N TYR A 133 0.75 31.16 10.15
CA TYR A 133 1.87 30.64 10.94
C TYR A 133 1.61 29.27 11.57
N ARG A 134 0.39 28.74 11.46
CA ARG A 134 -0.02 27.46 12.04
C ARG A 134 0.18 26.36 11.01
N VAL A 135 1.00 25.38 11.37
CA VAL A 135 1.26 24.22 10.51
C VAL A 135 0.99 22.96 11.31
N THR A 136 0.16 22.07 10.76
CA THR A 136 -0.04 20.72 11.30
C THR A 136 0.16 19.70 10.19
N TYR A 137 0.53 18.48 10.55
CA TYR A 137 0.77 17.40 9.60
C TYR A 137 0.10 16.11 10.02
N THR A 138 -0.24 15.28 9.04
CA THR A 138 -0.61 13.88 9.22
C THR A 138 0.15 13.02 8.23
N GLN A 139 0.47 11.78 8.60
CA GLN A 139 1.05 10.82 7.66
C GLN A 139 0.08 10.57 6.51
N ALA A 140 0.58 10.68 5.28
CA ALA A 140 -0.16 10.42 4.05
C ALA A 140 -0.04 8.95 3.63
N ASP A 141 1.09 8.32 3.92
CA ASP A 141 1.39 6.90 3.67
C ASP A 141 0.80 5.95 4.72
N HIS A 142 -0.26 6.37 5.41
CA HIS A 142 -0.83 5.62 6.52
C HIS A 142 -1.75 4.49 6.01
N PRO A 143 -1.62 3.24 6.53
CA PRO A 143 -2.45 2.08 6.11
C PRO A 143 -3.96 2.31 6.17
N ARG A 144 -4.40 3.25 7.02
CA ARG A 144 -5.81 3.67 7.09
C ARG A 144 -6.40 4.10 5.74
N PHE A 145 -5.60 4.62 4.81
CA PHE A 145 -6.12 5.07 3.52
C PHE A 145 -6.17 3.95 2.47
N GLU A 146 -5.60 2.79 2.77
CA GLU A 146 -5.58 1.63 1.88
C GLU A 146 -7.00 1.06 1.75
N GLY A 147 -7.43 0.82 0.51
CA GLY A 147 -8.77 0.32 0.21
C GLY A 147 -9.94 1.28 0.46
N MET A 148 -9.69 2.49 1.02
CA MET A 148 -10.75 3.48 1.20
C MET A 148 -11.15 4.12 -0.14
N ALA A 149 -12.47 4.25 -0.34
CA ALA A 149 -13.00 5.08 -1.40
C ALA A 149 -12.68 6.57 -1.14
N PRO A 150 -12.38 7.38 -2.18
CA PRO A 150 -12.08 8.81 -2.02
C PRO A 150 -13.09 9.56 -1.15
N ARG A 151 -14.39 9.25 -1.28
CA ARG A 151 -15.44 9.86 -0.47
C ARG A 151 -15.27 9.64 1.04
N ASN A 152 -14.83 8.45 1.45
CA ASN A 152 -14.58 8.15 2.86
C ASN A 152 -13.34 8.90 3.36
N ILE A 153 -12.35 9.06 2.49
CA ILE A 153 -11.15 9.84 2.78
C ILE A 153 -11.50 11.32 2.95
N GLU A 154 -12.34 11.90 2.08
CA GLU A 154 -12.85 13.28 2.23
C GLU A 154 -13.50 13.49 3.60
N ILE A 155 -14.36 12.56 4.03
CA ILE A 155 -15.03 12.62 5.35
C ILE A 155 -13.98 12.58 6.47
N LEU A 156 -12.99 11.69 6.38
CA LEU A 156 -11.93 11.57 7.38
C LEU A 156 -11.09 12.86 7.48
N ILE A 157 -10.68 13.41 6.34
CA ILE A 157 -9.92 14.67 6.29
C ILE A 157 -10.76 15.82 6.82
N GLY A 158 -12.04 15.91 6.44
CA GLY A 158 -12.97 16.89 6.97
C GLY A 158 -13.12 16.81 8.50
N ALA A 159 -13.34 15.60 9.04
CA ALA A 159 -13.42 15.37 10.48
C ALA A 159 -12.12 15.74 11.20
N TYR A 160 -10.97 15.42 10.61
CA TYR A 160 -9.66 15.83 11.13
C TYR A 160 -9.53 17.36 11.20
N LEU A 161 -9.87 18.07 10.13
CA LEU A 161 -9.80 19.53 10.10
C LEU A 161 -10.77 20.18 11.10
N SER A 162 -12.00 19.67 11.23
CA SER A 162 -12.96 20.15 12.24
C SER A 162 -12.44 19.95 13.66
N ALA A 163 -11.91 18.77 13.99
CA ALA A 163 -11.34 18.51 15.30
C ALA A 163 -10.13 19.42 15.62
N ARG A 164 -9.35 19.80 14.60
CA ARG A 164 -8.24 20.75 14.74
C ARG A 164 -8.73 22.18 14.98
N LYS A 165 -9.82 22.60 14.34
CA LYS A 165 -10.49 23.88 14.61
C LYS A 165 -11.03 23.94 16.04
N GLU A 166 -11.74 22.90 16.48
CA GLU A 166 -12.28 22.80 17.85
C GLU A 166 -11.19 22.86 18.93
N ARG A 167 -10.01 22.29 18.65
CA ARG A 167 -8.85 22.35 19.56
C ARG A 167 -8.08 23.67 19.51
N GLY A 168 -8.51 24.64 18.70
CA GLY A 168 -7.82 25.92 18.51
C GLY A 168 -6.48 25.82 17.77
N THR A 169 -6.17 24.66 17.19
CA THR A 169 -4.93 24.46 16.40
C THR A 169 -5.04 24.99 14.98
N LEU A 170 -6.27 25.15 14.48
CA LEU A 170 -6.60 25.85 13.25
C LEU A 170 -7.66 26.91 13.56
N ASP A 171 -7.62 28.03 12.87
CA ASP A 171 -8.61 29.09 12.90
C ASP A 171 -9.81 28.71 11.99
N PRO A 172 -11.07 28.87 12.44
CA PRO A 172 -12.22 28.60 11.60
C PRO A 172 -12.41 29.57 10.44
N GLU A 173 -11.96 30.84 10.57
CA GLU A 173 -12.24 31.95 9.65
C GLU A 173 -11.14 32.17 8.60
N GLU A 174 -9.93 31.63 8.82
CA GLU A 174 -8.81 31.75 7.88
C GLU A 174 -8.80 30.62 6.83
N PRO A 175 -8.31 30.88 5.61
CA PRO A 175 -8.14 29.84 4.59
C PRO A 175 -7.07 28.81 5.02
N ILE A 176 -7.27 27.56 4.63
CA ILE A 176 -6.35 26.46 4.91
C ILE A 176 -5.77 25.98 3.59
N ASP A 177 -4.44 25.97 3.49
CA ASP A 177 -3.72 25.34 2.40
C ASP A 177 -3.38 23.90 2.77
N LEU A 178 -3.81 22.96 1.93
CA LEU A 178 -3.46 21.55 2.04
C LEU A 178 -2.47 21.18 0.94
N TYR A 179 -1.35 20.57 1.27
CA TYR A 179 -0.39 20.13 0.27
C TYR A 179 0.43 18.94 0.78
N PHE A 180 1.13 18.27 -0.12
CA PHE A 180 1.94 17.11 0.21
C PHE A 180 3.42 17.45 0.23
N GLU A 181 4.14 16.84 1.16
CA GLU A 181 5.60 16.93 1.25
C GLU A 181 6.19 15.55 1.57
N CYS A 182 7.47 15.37 1.28
CA CYS A 182 8.24 14.20 1.70
C CYS A 182 9.37 14.66 2.62
N LEU A 183 9.60 13.91 3.70
CA LEU A 183 10.81 14.06 4.51
C LEU A 183 12.03 13.46 3.83
#